data_AF-A0A2K3NEM3-F1
#
_entry.id   AF-A0A2K3NEM3-F1
#
_cell.length_a   1.000
_cell.length_b   1.000
_cell.length_c   1.000
_cell.angle_alpha   90.00
_cell.angle_beta   90.00
_cell.angle_gamma   90.00
#
_symmetry.space_group_name_H-M   'P 1'
#
loop_
_entity.id
_entity.type
_entity.pdbx_description
1 polymer ?
#
loop_
_entity_poly.entity_id
_entity_poly.type
_entity_poly.pdbx_seq_one_letter_code
_entity_poly.pdbx_strand_id
1 'polypeptide(L)' 'GFEHSLQGCCGTGTMEMASVCNTDDIICPDPSKYLFWDSVHLTQEGYSVLANSGQTLLPYLTS' A
#
# COMPACT_ATOMS: atom_id res chain seq x y z
N GLY A 1 -8.45 -2.41 9.84
CA GLY A 1 -8.58 -1.90 8.46
C GLY A 1 -7.73 -0.65 8.31
N PHE A 2 -7.58 -0.15 7.08
CA PHE A 2 -6.78 1.05 6.80
C PHE A 2 -7.45 2.31 7.34
N GLU A 3 -6.68 3.17 8.00
CA GLU A 3 -7.08 4.51 8.44
C GLU A 3 -6.80 5.54 7.34
N HIS A 4 -5.76 5.28 6.53
CA HIS A 4 -5.36 6.13 5.40
C HIS A 4 -5.40 5.33 4.10
N SER A 5 -6.41 5.61 3.25
CA SER A 5 -6.58 4.96 1.95
C SER A 5 -6.20 5.84 0.74
N LEU A 6 -6.01 7.14 0.96
CA LEU A 6 -5.70 8.13 -0.09
C LEU A 6 -4.34 8.80 0.10
N GLN A 7 -3.60 8.38 1.13
CA GLN A 7 -2.29 8.92 1.47
C GLN A 7 -1.30 7.76 1.57
N GLY A 8 -0.09 7.96 1.04
CA GLY A 8 1.05 7.08 1.22
C GLY A 8 1.67 7.23 2.61
N CYS A 9 2.31 6.17 3.11
CA CYS A 9 3.07 6.20 4.36
C CYS A 9 4.35 7.04 4.26
N CYS A 10 4.90 7.20 3.05
CA CYS A 10 6.19 7.83 2.82
C CYS A 10 6.09 9.31 2.42
N GLY A 11 6.98 10.14 2.98
CA GLY A 11 7.08 11.57 2.69
C GLY A 11 5.83 12.34 3.11
N THR A 12 5.29 13.16 2.20
CA THR A 12 3.97 13.80 2.39
C THR A 12 2.82 12.82 2.14
N GLY A 13 3.10 11.70 1.48
CA GLY A 13 2.14 10.67 1.14
C GLY A 13 1.23 11.04 -0.01
N THR A 14 1.63 11.94 -0.91
CA THR A 14 0.74 12.44 -2.00
C THR A 14 1.30 12.25 -3.39
N MET A 15 2.61 12.40 -3.59
CA MET A 15 3.24 12.41 -4.92
C MET A 15 4.51 11.56 -4.98
N GLU A 16 5.02 11.13 -3.83
CA GLU A 16 6.28 10.43 -3.69
C GLU A 16 6.25 9.10 -4.44
N MET A 17 7.30 8.82 -5.22
CA MET A 17 7.50 7.58 -5.97
C MET A 17 8.99 7.29 -6.11
N ALA A 18 9.36 6.01 -6.13
CA ALA A 18 10.71 5.53 -6.45
C ALA A 18 11.79 6.22 -5.59
N SER A 19 12.74 6.95 -6.19
CA SER A 19 13.87 7.56 -5.48
C SER A 19 13.47 8.68 -4.51
N VAL A 20 12.25 9.20 -4.60
CA VAL A 20 11.69 10.24 -3.72
C VAL A 20 11.05 9.64 -2.46
N CYS A 21 11.04 8.32 -2.34
CA CYS A 21 10.71 7.62 -1.10
C CYS A 21 11.88 6.70 -0.73
N ASN A 22 12.83 7.24 0.02
CA ASN A 22 14.05 6.56 0.44
C ASN A 22 14.24 6.63 1.97
N THR A 23 15.40 6.19 2.46
CA THR A 23 15.68 6.10 3.90
C THR A 23 15.77 7.44 4.62
N ASP A 24 15.94 8.53 3.88
CA ASP A 24 16.07 9.88 4.44
C ASP A 24 14.70 10.58 4.54
N ASP A 25 13.64 10.01 3.96
CA ASP A 25 12.29 10.56 4.00
C ASP A 25 11.56 10.22 5.30
N ILE A 26 10.60 11.07 5.67
CA ILE A 26 9.71 10.80 6.81
C ILE A 26 8.82 9.60 6.46
N ILE A 27 8.79 8.61 7.35
CA ILE A 27 7.93 7.43 7.23
C ILE A 27 6.87 7.47 8.32
N CYS A 28 5.64 7.09 8.00
CA CYS A 28 4.54 7.01 8.95
C CYS A 28 4.85 6.03 10.11
N PRO A 29 4.30 6.25 11.33
CA PRO A 29 4.61 5.41 12.49
C PRO A 29 4.14 3.95 12.38
N ASP A 30 3.05 3.71 11.64
CA ASP A 30 2.46 2.38 11.47
C ASP A 30 2.00 2.16 10.02
N PRO A 31 2.82 1.54 9.17
CA PRO A 31 2.47 1.24 7.78
C PRO A 31 1.26 0.31 7.63
N SER A 32 0.88 -0.46 8.66
CA SER A 32 -0.29 -1.35 8.59
C SER A 32 -1.62 -0.58 8.55
N LYS A 33 -1.62 0.71 8.92
CA LYS A 33 -2.77 1.61 8.87
C LYS A 33 -2.95 2.30 7.53
N TYR A 34 -1.99 2.17 6.63
CA TYR A 34 -1.98 2.81 5.32
C TYR A 34 -2.20 1.77 4.22
N LEU A 35 -3.07 2.06 3.26
CA LEU A 35 -3.26 1.22 2.08
C LEU A 35 -2.03 1.29 1.16
N PHE A 36 -1.49 2.51 1.00
CA PHE A 36 -0.40 2.83 0.10
C PHE A 36 0.90 3.09 0.85
N TRP A 37 2.01 2.55 0.32
CA TRP A 37 3.35 2.88 0.79
C TRP A 37 3.78 4.24 0.22
N ASP A 38 3.65 4.39 -1.09
CA ASP A 38 3.89 5.62 -1.85
C ASP A 38 2.73 5.85 -2.83
N SER A 39 2.83 6.81 -3.76
CA SER A 39 1.74 7.15 -4.67
C SER A 39 1.27 6.02 -5.62
N VAL A 40 2.03 4.93 -5.76
CA VAL A 40 1.73 3.85 -6.73
C VAL A 40 1.85 2.43 -6.15
N HIS A 41 2.59 2.23 -5.06
CA HIS A 41 2.80 0.93 -4.43
C HIS A 41 1.96 0.78 -3.16
N LEU A 42 1.43 -0.43 -2.95
CA LEU A 42 0.70 -0.78 -1.73
C LEU A 42 1.67 -1.05 -0.57
N THR A 43 1.19 -0.90 0.67
CA THR A 43 1.89 -1.45 1.84
C THR A 43 1.81 -2.98 1.83
N GLN A 44 2.56 -3.65 2.71
CA GLN A 44 2.47 -5.10 2.89
C GLN A 44 1.02 -5.54 3.18
N GLU A 45 0.31 -4.81 4.03
CA GLU A 45 -1.09 -5.10 4.33
C GLU A 45 -2.00 -4.83 3.12
N GLY A 46 -1.75 -3.78 2.35
CA GLY A 46 -2.45 -3.54 1.08
C GLY A 46 -2.28 -4.70 0.10
N TYR A 47 -1.06 -5.19 -0.08
CA TYR A 47 -0.78 -6.36 -0.93
C TYR A 47 -1.41 -7.65 -0.37
N SER A 48 -1.41 -7.84 0.95
CA SER A 48 -2.06 -8.98 1.61
C SER A 48 -3.55 -9.04 1.27
N VAL A 49 -4.26 -7.90 1.36
CA VAL A 49 -5.68 -7.82 0.99
C VAL A 49 -5.90 -8.13 -0.49
N LEU A 50 -5.07 -7.59 -1.38
CA LEU A 50 -5.16 -7.84 -2.82
C LEU A 50 -4.95 -9.32 -3.15
N ALA A 51 -3.91 -9.93 -2.58
CA ALA A 51 -3.59 -11.34 -2.79
C ALA A 51 -4.71 -12.25 -2.28
N ASN A 52 -5.24 -11.99 -1.08
CA ASN A 52 -6.37 -12.73 -0.51
C ASN A 52 -7.65 -12.58 -1.36
N SER A 53 -7.90 -11.38 -1.88
CA SER A 53 -9.01 -11.14 -2.80
C SER A 53 -8.85 -11.93 -4.10
N GLY A 54 -7.64 -11.95 -4.67
CA GLY A 54 -7.30 -12.76 -5.83
C GLY A 54 -7.56 -14.24 -5.58
N GLN A 55 -7.08 -14.79 -4.45
CA GLN A 55 -7.30 -16.19 -4.08
C GLN A 55 -8.78 -16.56 -3.98
N THR A 56 -9.62 -15.63 -3.51
CA THR A 56 -11.07 -15.83 -3.43
C THR A 56 -11.73 -15.85 -4.82
N LEU A 57 -11.20 -15.07 -5.77
CA LEU A 57 -11.74 -14.96 -7.13
C LEU A 57 -11.20 -16.01 -8.10
N LEU A 58 -10.02 -16.59 -7.83
CA LEU A 58 -9.41 -17.61 -8.69
C LEU A 58 -10.39 -18.72 -9.12
N PRO A 59 -11.21 -19.32 -8.24
CA PRO A 59 -12.15 -20.38 -8.63
C PRO A 59 -13.18 -19.96 -9.70
N TYR A 60 -13.51 -18.66 -9.78
CA TYR A 60 -14.47 -18.11 -10.74
C TYR A 60 -13.83 -17.67 -12.06
N LEU A 61 -12.50 -17.46 -12.07
CA LEU A 61 -11.76 -17.00 -13.24
C LEU A 61 -11.07 -18.14 -14.01
N THR A 62 -10.94 -19.32 -13.37
CA THR A 62 -10.34 -20.52 -13.98
C THR A 62 -11.37 -21.60 -14.37
N SER A 63 -12.66 -21.30 -14.26
CA SER A 63 -13.79 -22.14 -14.70
C SER A 63 -14.26 -21.73 -16.08
#